data_AF-C3NJ41-F1
#
_entry.id   AF-C3NJ41-F1
#
_cell.length_a   1.000
_cell.length_b   1.000
_cell.length_c   1.000
_cell.angle_alpha   90.00
_cell.angle_beta   90.00
_cell.angle_gamma   90.00
#
_symmetry.space_group_name_H-M   'P 1'
#
loop_
_entity.id
_entity.type
_entity.pdbx_description
1 polymer ?
#
loop_
_entity_poly.entity_id
_entity_poly.type
_entity_poly.pdbx_seq_one_letter_code
_entity_poly.pdbx_strand_id
1 'polypeptide(L)'
;MYLFVYGSLRYGFELNHLVAKSRFIGLGYIEGYEMYDLGNYPGIIKGDGIVWGEVYEIDENLIKLLDEVEDYKGSPDDLYVREKARVYFDQKRKYYLDNVYFYRYNREIANDMEKIEDGDYSAWSGMPIIVNYFAYAENTNEKILRQRGVDIMLSEIPAYMKGYRLIFNVPCKYGYCANLLEDENGIICGYLQKVFLHTLNSLDKAEQHLIKYIREVVKVYDRNGKEYFAYAYVSSHKDDREKPSEEYLKMIREGLMRGWGNECVSTGLYDEAGIS
;
A
#
# COMPACT_ATOMS: atom_id res chain seq x y z
N MET A 1 -11.18 -4.97 13.79
CA MET A 1 -9.82 -4.99 14.39
C MET A 1 -8.82 -5.24 13.28
N TYR A 2 -7.51 -5.24 13.55
CA TYR A 2 -6.50 -5.46 12.51
C TYR A 2 -5.58 -6.63 12.85
N LEU A 3 -5.14 -7.33 11.80
CA LEU A 3 -4.16 -8.41 11.86
C LEU A 3 -3.01 -8.10 10.92
N PHE A 4 -1.79 -8.24 11.41
CA PHE A 4 -0.55 -8.19 10.66
C PHE A 4 -0.08 -9.62 10.39
N VAL A 5 0.05 -9.98 9.11
CA VAL A 5 0.50 -11.30 8.67
C VAL A 5 1.83 -11.19 7.93
N TYR A 6 2.81 -11.98 8.35
CA TYR A 6 4.19 -11.92 7.82
C TYR A 6 4.63 -13.21 7.11
N GLY A 7 3.84 -14.29 7.20
CA GLY A 7 4.19 -15.63 6.72
C GLY A 7 3.08 -16.32 5.93
N SER A 8 2.68 -17.52 6.34
CA SER A 8 1.74 -18.43 5.67
C SER A 8 0.37 -17.83 5.28
N LEU A 9 -0.06 -16.77 5.95
CA LEU A 9 -1.31 -16.05 5.67
C LEU A 9 -1.15 -14.93 4.61
N ARG A 10 0.07 -14.58 4.21
CA ARG A 10 0.32 -13.56 3.18
C ARG A 10 -0.13 -14.01 1.80
N TYR A 11 -0.37 -13.06 0.89
CA TYR A 11 -0.80 -13.35 -0.47
C TYR A 11 0.16 -14.32 -1.17
N GLY A 12 -0.41 -15.36 -1.80
CA GLY A 12 0.35 -16.39 -2.51
C GLY A 12 0.76 -17.59 -1.66
N PHE A 13 0.59 -17.54 -0.33
CA PHE A 13 0.84 -18.67 0.56
C PHE A 13 -0.42 -19.47 0.89
N GLU A 14 -0.20 -20.70 1.39
CA GLU A 14 -1.21 -21.74 1.58
C GLU A 14 -2.43 -21.29 2.40
N LEU A 15 -2.22 -20.48 3.46
CA LEU A 15 -3.30 -20.08 4.37
C LEU A 15 -3.97 -18.76 3.98
N ASN A 16 -3.53 -18.09 2.91
CA ASN A 16 -4.08 -16.79 2.51
C ASN A 16 -5.59 -16.82 2.28
N HIS A 17 -6.14 -17.96 1.84
CA HIS A 17 -7.57 -18.14 1.59
C HIS A 17 -8.45 -17.79 2.80
N LEU A 18 -7.92 -17.84 4.02
CA LEU A 18 -8.60 -17.46 5.27
C LEU A 18 -8.81 -15.94 5.38
N VAL A 19 -7.84 -15.14 4.90
CA VAL A 19 -7.88 -13.66 4.96
C VAL A 19 -8.14 -13.00 3.61
N ALA A 20 -8.20 -13.76 2.52
CA ALA A 20 -8.30 -13.24 1.15
C ALA A 20 -9.54 -12.35 0.91
N LYS A 21 -10.64 -12.60 1.62
CA LYS A 21 -11.88 -11.80 1.55
C LYS A 21 -11.88 -10.58 2.48
N SER A 22 -10.90 -10.48 3.38
CA SER A 22 -10.75 -9.37 4.31
C SER A 22 -10.21 -8.14 3.61
N ARG A 23 -10.52 -6.96 4.17
CA ARG A 23 -10.07 -5.69 3.58
C ARG A 23 -8.57 -5.52 3.82
N PHE A 24 -7.80 -5.51 2.74
CA PHE A 24 -6.35 -5.26 2.76
C PHE A 24 -6.06 -3.78 2.98
N ILE A 25 -5.46 -3.45 4.12
CA ILE A 25 -5.20 -2.08 4.58
C ILE A 25 -3.95 -1.50 3.93
N GLY A 26 -2.90 -2.31 3.78
CA GLY A 26 -1.64 -1.94 3.16
C GLY A 26 -0.51 -2.90 3.55
N LEU A 27 0.60 -2.78 2.83
CA LEU A 27 1.88 -3.38 3.21
C LEU A 27 2.50 -2.51 4.30
N GLY A 28 2.92 -3.10 5.40
CA GLY A 28 3.54 -2.39 6.52
C GLY A 28 4.62 -3.23 7.18
N TYR A 29 5.18 -2.71 8.27
CA TYR A 29 6.19 -3.40 9.05
C TYR A 29 6.05 -3.16 10.55
N ILE A 30 6.52 -4.13 11.33
CA ILE A 30 6.71 -4.01 12.78
C ILE A 30 8.21 -3.97 13.09
N GLU A 31 8.56 -3.41 14.24
CA GLU A 31 9.95 -3.28 14.70
C GLU A 31 10.15 -4.09 16.00
N GLY A 32 11.40 -4.46 16.29
CA GLY A 32 11.74 -5.20 17.51
C GLY A 32 11.61 -6.72 17.37
N TYR A 33 11.65 -7.21 16.13
CA TYR A 33 11.51 -8.62 15.81
C TYR A 33 12.52 -9.05 14.74
N GLU A 34 13.00 -10.28 14.86
CA GLU A 34 13.82 -10.95 13.85
C GLU A 34 13.03 -12.12 13.27
N MET A 35 13.24 -12.39 11.99
CA MET A 35 12.57 -13.46 11.25
C MET A 35 13.53 -14.60 10.96
N TYR A 36 13.04 -15.82 11.12
CA TYR A 36 13.77 -17.05 10.82
C TYR A 36 12.91 -17.96 9.94
N ASP A 37 13.55 -18.69 9.04
CA ASP A 37 12.92 -19.78 8.33
C ASP A 37 12.82 -21.02 9.24
N LEU A 38 11.60 -21.51 9.45
CA LEU A 38 11.32 -22.75 10.18
C LEU A 38 11.07 -23.93 9.22
N GLY A 39 11.45 -23.78 7.95
CA GLY A 39 11.30 -24.73 6.86
C GLY A 39 10.07 -24.46 6.00
N ASN A 40 8.87 -24.76 6.51
CA ASN A 40 7.64 -24.58 5.74
C ASN A 40 6.98 -23.21 5.94
N TYR A 41 7.40 -22.45 6.95
CA TYR A 41 6.82 -21.18 7.34
C TYR A 41 7.84 -20.37 8.16
N PRO A 42 7.72 -19.03 8.22
CA PRO A 42 8.62 -18.22 9.02
C PRO A 42 8.16 -18.16 10.47
N GLY A 43 9.10 -17.96 11.38
CA GLY A 43 8.83 -17.59 12.77
C GLY A 43 9.49 -16.27 13.10
N ILE A 44 8.78 -15.40 13.82
CA ILE A 44 9.39 -14.18 14.36
C ILE A 44 9.57 -14.27 15.87
N ILE A 45 10.72 -13.82 16.35
CA ILE A 45 11.06 -13.70 17.77
C ILE A 45 11.46 -12.26 18.09
N LYS A 46 11.51 -11.90 19.37
CA LYS A 46 11.95 -10.56 19.78
C LYS A 46 13.43 -10.35 19.43
N GLY A 47 13.74 -9.18 18.87
CA GLY A 47 15.09 -8.77 18.49
C GLY A 47 15.13 -7.27 18.21
N ASP A 48 16.05 -6.82 17.36
CA ASP A 48 16.21 -5.40 16.98
C ASP A 48 15.91 -5.11 15.49
N GLY A 49 15.47 -6.14 14.75
CA GLY A 49 15.12 -6.04 13.34
C GLY A 49 13.72 -5.48 13.05
N ILE A 50 13.39 -5.51 11.76
CA ILE A 50 12.07 -5.18 11.22
C ILE A 50 11.46 -6.42 10.56
N VAL A 51 10.13 -6.51 10.56
CA VAL A 51 9.39 -7.56 9.87
C VAL A 51 8.35 -6.93 8.97
N TRP A 52 8.37 -7.25 7.69
CA TRP A 52 7.39 -6.81 6.69
C TRP A 52 6.21 -7.76 6.60
N GLY A 53 5.03 -7.21 6.37
CA GLY A 53 3.81 -7.99 6.31
C GLY A 53 2.60 -7.21 5.82
N GLU A 54 1.53 -7.95 5.64
CA GLU A 54 0.25 -7.47 5.12
C GLU A 54 -0.70 -7.19 6.29
N VAL A 55 -1.39 -6.04 6.25
CA VAL A 55 -2.39 -5.71 7.27
C VAL A 55 -3.79 -5.91 6.72
N TYR A 56 -4.61 -6.65 7.45
CA TYR A 56 -6.01 -6.92 7.11
C TYR A 56 -6.96 -6.44 8.22
N GLU A 57 -8.11 -5.85 7.85
CA GLU A 57 -9.22 -5.67 8.78
C GLU A 57 -9.95 -7.00 8.97
N ILE A 58 -10.03 -7.46 10.21
CA ILE A 58 -10.69 -8.71 10.59
C ILE A 58 -11.77 -8.45 11.64
N ASP A 59 -12.64 -9.43 11.82
CA ASP A 59 -13.65 -9.48 12.88
C ASP A 59 -13.30 -10.52 13.97
N GLU A 60 -14.15 -10.62 14.99
CA GLU A 60 -13.97 -11.56 16.10
C GLU A 60 -14.09 -13.03 15.69
N ASN A 61 -14.83 -13.33 14.61
CA ASN A 61 -15.00 -14.70 14.17
C ASN A 61 -13.73 -15.18 13.45
N LEU A 62 -13.18 -14.32 12.59
CA LEU A 62 -11.95 -14.62 11.86
C LEU A 62 -10.77 -14.77 12.81
N ILE A 63 -10.64 -13.92 13.84
CA ILE A 63 -9.51 -14.07 14.78
C ILE A 63 -9.59 -15.39 15.58
N LYS A 64 -10.80 -15.85 15.94
CA LYS A 64 -10.99 -17.14 16.62
C LYS A 64 -10.67 -18.32 15.70
N LEU A 65 -11.07 -18.23 14.44
CA LEU A 65 -10.70 -19.23 13.43
C LEU A 65 -9.17 -19.31 13.26
N LEU A 66 -8.49 -18.16 13.23
CA LEU A 66 -7.04 -18.12 13.14
C LEU A 66 -6.36 -18.65 14.41
N ASP A 67 -6.94 -18.40 15.59
CA ASP A 67 -6.46 -19.01 16.83
C ASP A 67 -6.50 -20.56 16.74
N GLU A 68 -7.55 -21.15 16.15
CA GLU A 68 -7.63 -22.60 15.93
C GLU A 68 -6.60 -23.11 14.90
N VAL A 69 -6.40 -22.36 13.81
CA VAL A 69 -5.45 -22.73 12.74
C VAL A 69 -4.00 -22.67 13.22
N GLU A 70 -3.65 -21.68 14.04
CA GLU A 70 -2.31 -21.49 14.61
C GLU A 70 -2.07 -22.31 15.89
N ASP A 71 -3.04 -23.18 16.27
CA ASP A 71 -3.10 -23.94 17.53
C ASP A 71 -2.87 -23.07 18.79
N TYR A 72 -3.35 -21.82 18.76
CA TYR A 72 -3.29 -20.88 19.87
C TYR A 72 -4.44 -21.12 20.85
N LYS A 73 -4.10 -21.55 22.07
CA LYS A 73 -5.03 -21.82 23.17
C LYS A 73 -4.87 -20.83 24.34
N GLY A 74 -3.93 -19.90 24.23
CA GLY A 74 -3.52 -19.02 25.33
C GLY A 74 -2.63 -19.72 26.35
N SER A 75 -2.00 -20.85 26.00
CA SER A 75 -1.09 -21.58 26.87
C SER A 75 0.35 -21.07 26.69
N PRO A 76 1.19 -21.09 27.75
CA PRO A 76 2.63 -20.82 27.62
C PRO A 76 3.35 -21.76 26.62
N ASP A 77 2.78 -22.94 26.39
CA ASP A 77 3.32 -23.97 25.49
C ASP A 77 2.81 -23.85 24.04
N ASP A 78 2.00 -22.85 23.72
CA ASP A 78 1.53 -22.66 22.33
C ASP A 78 2.74 -22.38 21.41
N LEU A 79 2.70 -22.92 20.19
CA LEU A 79 3.75 -22.71 19.20
C LEU A 79 3.87 -21.23 18.81
N TYR A 80 2.71 -20.59 18.69
CA TYR A 80 2.57 -19.17 18.45
C TYR A 80 1.80 -18.52 19.58
N VAL A 81 2.21 -17.32 19.97
CA VAL A 81 1.45 -16.48 20.91
C VAL A 81 0.93 -15.25 20.20
N ARG A 82 -0.35 -14.96 20.41
CA ARG A 82 -0.97 -13.76 19.86
C ARG A 82 -0.56 -12.53 20.66
N GLU A 83 0.11 -11.60 20.00
CA GLU A 83 0.55 -10.31 20.57
C GLU A 83 -0.07 -9.15 19.79
N LYS A 84 0.18 -7.93 20.28
CA LYS A 84 -0.20 -6.68 19.61
C LYS A 84 1.04 -5.85 19.38
N ALA A 85 1.13 -5.26 18.20
CA ALA A 85 2.20 -4.33 17.85
C ALA A 85 1.63 -3.06 17.22
N ARG A 86 2.48 -2.04 17.16
CA ARG A 86 2.32 -0.92 16.25
C ARG A 86 2.87 -1.33 14.90
N VAL A 87 2.07 -1.16 13.84
CA VAL A 87 2.50 -1.37 12.45
C VAL A 87 2.70 -0.02 11.79
N TYR A 88 3.86 0.19 11.18
CA TYR A 88 4.16 1.37 10.38
C TYR A 88 3.94 1.06 8.89
N PHE A 89 3.45 2.04 8.14
CA PHE A 89 3.23 1.90 6.69
C PHE A 89 4.26 2.65 5.86
N ASP A 90 5.07 3.52 6.48
CA ASP A 90 6.11 4.30 5.83
C ASP A 90 7.38 4.38 6.70
N GLN A 91 8.53 4.56 6.05
CA GLN A 91 9.83 4.62 6.75
C GLN A 91 9.98 5.88 7.63
N LYS A 92 9.23 6.96 7.35
CA LYS A 92 9.25 8.18 8.16
C LYS A 92 8.36 8.04 9.40
N ARG A 93 7.71 6.88 9.60
CA ARG A 93 6.78 6.57 10.70
C ARG A 93 5.62 7.58 10.80
N LYS A 94 5.23 8.22 9.69
CA LYS A 94 4.12 9.18 9.63
C LYS A 94 2.77 8.48 9.78
N TYR A 95 2.66 7.28 9.24
CA TYR A 95 1.44 6.49 9.18
C TYR A 95 1.62 5.17 9.92
N TYR A 96 0.77 4.94 10.92
CA TYR A 96 0.79 3.72 11.70
C TYR A 96 -0.60 3.34 12.20
N LEU A 97 -0.75 2.07 12.58
CA LEU A 97 -1.86 1.56 13.37
C LEU A 97 -1.34 0.94 14.66
N ASP A 98 -1.97 1.28 15.78
CA ASP A 98 -1.71 0.67 17.09
C ASP A 98 -2.60 -0.55 17.32
N ASN A 99 -2.19 -1.41 18.25
CA ASN A 99 -2.97 -2.56 18.71
C ASN A 99 -3.32 -3.56 17.59
N VAL A 100 -2.44 -3.71 16.60
CA VAL A 100 -2.60 -4.67 15.51
C VAL A 100 -2.17 -6.04 15.99
N TYR A 101 -3.04 -7.04 15.87
CA TYR A 101 -2.73 -8.41 16.28
C TYR A 101 -1.71 -9.05 15.34
N PHE A 102 -0.85 -9.91 15.87
CA PHE A 102 0.00 -10.81 15.10
C PHE A 102 0.35 -12.04 15.95
N TYR A 103 0.86 -13.09 15.32
CA TYR A 103 1.26 -14.34 16.00
C TYR A 103 2.79 -14.41 16.07
N ARG A 104 3.38 -14.39 17.26
CA ARG A 104 4.83 -14.49 17.47
C ARG A 104 5.22 -15.94 17.72
N TYR A 105 6.31 -16.40 17.13
CA TYR A 105 6.86 -17.72 17.42
C TYR A 105 7.35 -17.79 18.88
N ASN A 106 7.02 -18.87 19.56
CA ASN A 106 7.22 -19.01 21.01
C ASN A 106 8.12 -20.19 21.41
N ARG A 107 8.93 -20.70 20.47
CA ARG A 107 10.00 -21.66 20.80
C ARG A 107 11.38 -21.01 20.61
N GLU A 108 12.39 -21.67 21.14
CA GLU A 108 13.78 -21.31 20.91
C GLU A 108 14.16 -21.51 19.44
N ILE A 109 15.00 -20.62 18.93
CA ILE A 109 15.58 -20.74 17.60
C ILE A 109 16.73 -21.73 17.69
N ALA A 110 16.67 -22.80 16.90
CA ALA A 110 17.74 -23.78 16.80
C ALA A 110 18.90 -23.25 15.91
N ASN A 111 20.11 -23.77 16.12
CA ASN A 111 21.32 -23.28 15.45
C ASN A 111 21.32 -23.47 13.92
N ASP A 112 20.45 -24.31 13.39
CA ASP A 112 20.30 -24.62 11.97
C ASP A 112 19.21 -23.78 11.27
N MET A 113 18.46 -22.96 12.01
CA MET A 113 17.45 -22.07 11.43
C MET A 113 18.10 -20.86 10.77
N GLU A 114 17.79 -20.66 9.48
CA GLU A 114 18.30 -19.53 8.70
C GLU A 114 17.58 -18.24 9.09
N LYS A 115 18.35 -17.19 9.42
CA LYS A 115 17.80 -15.85 9.64
C LYS A 115 17.45 -15.20 8.30
N ILE A 116 16.25 -14.65 8.21
CA ILE A 116 15.79 -13.85 7.08
C ILE A 116 16.13 -12.39 7.39
N GLU A 117 17.31 -11.95 6.97
CA GLU A 117 17.90 -10.66 7.35
C GLU A 117 17.03 -9.45 7.01
N ASP A 118 16.37 -9.46 5.84
CA ASP A 118 15.51 -8.35 5.39
C ASP A 118 14.12 -8.35 6.07
N GLY A 119 13.79 -9.41 6.83
CA GLY A 119 12.52 -9.54 7.53
C GLY A 119 11.29 -9.62 6.64
N ASP A 120 11.45 -9.96 5.36
CA ASP A 120 10.35 -10.10 4.39
C ASP A 120 10.31 -11.53 3.84
N TYR A 121 9.41 -12.36 4.38
CA TYR A 121 9.27 -13.75 3.96
C TYR A 121 8.85 -13.90 2.49
N SER A 122 7.99 -13.01 1.97
CA SER A 122 7.60 -13.05 0.56
C SER A 122 8.79 -12.79 -0.33
N ALA A 123 9.61 -11.79 -0.02
CA ALA A 123 10.83 -11.49 -0.76
C ALA A 123 11.82 -12.67 -0.71
N TRP A 124 12.08 -13.21 0.48
CA TRP A 124 13.02 -14.31 0.71
C TRP A 124 12.63 -15.59 -0.03
N SER A 125 11.34 -15.96 0.01
CA SER A 125 10.81 -17.17 -0.65
C SER A 125 10.50 -16.98 -2.14
N GLY A 126 10.68 -15.78 -2.70
CA GLY A 126 10.34 -15.48 -4.09
C GLY A 126 8.84 -15.38 -4.39
N MET A 127 8.00 -15.24 -3.35
CA MET A 127 6.56 -15.05 -3.48
C MET A 127 6.19 -13.60 -3.80
N PRO A 128 5.06 -13.37 -4.50
CA PRO A 128 4.65 -12.02 -4.86
C PRO A 128 4.30 -11.17 -3.63
N ILE A 129 4.72 -9.90 -3.64
CA ILE A 129 4.33 -8.90 -2.65
C ILE A 129 3.19 -8.07 -3.23
N ILE A 130 2.08 -7.95 -2.51
CA ILE A 130 0.96 -7.08 -2.88
C ILE A 130 1.05 -5.73 -2.17
N VAL A 131 0.64 -4.67 -2.86
CA VAL A 131 0.59 -3.31 -2.33
C VAL A 131 -0.66 -2.59 -2.81
N ASN A 132 -1.05 -1.57 -2.05
CA ASN A 132 -2.03 -0.59 -2.47
C ASN A 132 -1.31 0.52 -3.24
N TYR A 133 -1.85 0.90 -4.39
CA TYR A 133 -1.39 2.00 -5.24
C TYR A 133 -2.55 2.96 -5.48
N PHE A 134 -2.34 4.24 -5.18
CA PHE A 134 -3.33 5.30 -5.40
C PHE A 134 -3.01 6.07 -6.68
N ALA A 135 -3.78 5.78 -7.74
CA ALA A 135 -3.71 6.50 -9.00
C ALA A 135 -4.66 7.70 -8.97
N TYR A 136 -4.15 8.92 -9.20
CA TYR A 136 -4.93 10.16 -9.05
C TYR A 136 -4.91 11.10 -10.28
N ALA A 137 -4.05 10.84 -11.26
CA ALA A 137 -3.90 11.64 -12.47
C ALA A 137 -4.09 10.77 -13.72
N GLU A 138 -3.15 10.77 -14.67
CA GLU A 138 -3.33 10.02 -15.93
C GLU A 138 -3.36 8.50 -15.73
N ASN A 139 -2.78 8.01 -14.63
CA ASN A 139 -2.84 6.61 -14.24
C ASN A 139 -4.25 6.18 -13.77
N THR A 140 -5.21 7.10 -13.68
CA THR A 140 -6.64 6.76 -13.53
C THR A 140 -7.22 6.18 -14.84
N ASN A 141 -6.52 6.38 -15.96
CA ASN A 141 -6.91 5.89 -17.28
C ASN A 141 -6.30 4.50 -17.56
N GLU A 142 -7.15 3.49 -17.69
CA GLU A 142 -6.73 2.09 -17.89
C GLU A 142 -5.84 1.89 -19.14
N LYS A 143 -6.08 2.65 -20.21
CA LYS A 143 -5.27 2.53 -21.44
C LYS A 143 -3.83 2.95 -21.17
N ILE A 144 -3.63 3.96 -20.32
CA ILE A 144 -2.31 4.45 -19.94
C ILE A 144 -1.60 3.45 -19.04
N LEU A 145 -2.30 2.89 -18.05
CA LEU A 145 -1.74 1.84 -17.19
C LEU A 145 -1.25 0.63 -17.99
N ARG A 146 -2.06 0.14 -18.93
CA ARG A 146 -1.67 -0.97 -19.82
C ARG A 146 -0.45 -0.61 -20.68
N GLN A 147 -0.41 0.59 -21.25
CA GLN A 147 0.76 1.07 -22.01
C GLN A 147 2.04 1.17 -21.16
N ARG A 148 1.92 1.34 -19.84
CA ARG A 148 3.04 1.38 -18.89
C ARG A 148 3.37 0.00 -18.28
N GLY A 149 2.77 -1.09 -18.78
CA GLY A 149 3.07 -2.46 -18.36
C GLY A 149 2.34 -2.91 -17.09
N VAL A 150 1.25 -2.23 -16.70
CA VAL A 150 0.34 -2.67 -15.64
C VAL A 150 -0.76 -3.52 -16.26
N ASP A 151 -0.44 -4.80 -16.51
CA ASP A 151 -1.36 -5.74 -17.15
C ASP A 151 -2.25 -6.50 -16.16
N ILE A 152 -1.79 -6.66 -14.92
CA ILE A 152 -2.47 -7.41 -13.88
C ILE A 152 -2.77 -6.50 -12.70
N MET A 153 -4.05 -6.43 -12.35
CA MET A 153 -4.56 -5.70 -11.19
C MET A 153 -5.48 -6.63 -10.41
N LEU A 154 -5.21 -6.79 -9.11
CA LEU A 154 -5.93 -7.74 -8.27
C LEU A 154 -7.30 -7.21 -7.86
N SER A 155 -7.42 -5.90 -7.66
CA SER A 155 -8.68 -5.21 -7.43
C SER A 155 -8.52 -3.71 -7.65
N GLU A 156 -9.63 -3.03 -7.91
CA GLU A 156 -9.69 -1.58 -7.99
C GLU A 156 -10.98 -1.07 -7.37
N ILE A 157 -10.88 0.00 -6.58
CA ILE A 157 -12.05 0.72 -6.06
C ILE A 157 -11.86 2.24 -6.19
N PRO A 158 -12.93 3.02 -6.42
CA PRO A 158 -12.87 4.47 -6.29
C PRO A 158 -12.43 4.86 -4.87
N ALA A 159 -11.42 5.71 -4.78
CA ALA A 159 -10.89 6.19 -3.51
C ALA A 159 -10.47 7.66 -3.60
N TYR A 160 -10.33 8.33 -2.47
CA TYR A 160 -9.92 9.72 -2.43
C TYR A 160 -8.92 9.98 -1.29
N MET A 161 -8.09 11.00 -1.48
CA MET A 161 -7.12 11.49 -0.51
C MET A 161 -7.54 12.89 -0.07
N LYS A 162 -7.34 13.22 1.20
CA LYS A 162 -7.59 14.56 1.78
C LYS A 162 -6.27 15.29 2.04
N GLY A 163 -6.29 16.61 2.11
CA GLY A 163 -5.13 17.42 2.50
C GLY A 163 -4.22 17.78 1.34
N TYR A 164 -4.68 17.61 0.10
CA TYR A 164 -3.89 17.87 -1.11
C TYR A 164 -4.73 18.45 -2.23
N ARG A 165 -4.07 19.22 -3.10
CA ARG A 165 -4.59 19.70 -4.38
C ARG A 165 -3.71 19.24 -5.53
N LEU A 166 -4.34 19.09 -6.69
CA LEU A 166 -3.67 18.76 -7.95
C LEU A 166 -3.04 20.05 -8.49
N ILE A 167 -1.76 19.98 -8.82
CA ILE A 167 -1.05 21.04 -9.53
C ILE A 167 -0.38 20.44 -10.78
N PHE A 168 -0.02 21.28 -11.74
CA PHE A 168 0.67 20.87 -12.96
C PHE A 168 1.98 21.63 -13.05
N ASN A 169 3.07 21.01 -12.63
CA ASN A 169 4.37 21.68 -12.56
C ASN A 169 5.56 20.75 -12.85
N VAL A 170 5.31 19.51 -13.27
CA VAL A 170 6.38 18.56 -13.59
C VAL A 170 6.55 18.46 -15.11
N PRO A 171 7.65 18.94 -15.70
CA PRO A 171 7.84 18.91 -17.15
C PRO A 171 7.72 17.49 -17.72
N CYS A 172 6.90 17.29 -18.74
CA CYS A 172 6.68 16.00 -19.38
C CYS A 172 6.26 16.16 -20.85
N LYS A 173 6.01 15.04 -21.55
CA LYS A 173 5.63 15.06 -22.98
C LYS A 173 4.31 15.80 -23.28
N TYR A 174 3.53 16.13 -22.26
CA TYR A 174 2.27 16.86 -22.34
C TYR A 174 2.38 18.33 -21.89
N GLY A 175 3.60 18.88 -21.85
CA GLY A 175 3.87 20.17 -21.21
C GLY A 175 4.21 19.93 -19.75
N TYR A 176 3.20 19.96 -18.88
CA TYR A 176 3.36 19.75 -17.45
C TYR A 176 2.41 18.67 -16.92
N CYS A 177 2.97 17.68 -16.24
CA CYS A 177 2.27 16.58 -15.62
C CYS A 177 1.85 16.91 -14.20
N ALA A 178 0.86 16.15 -13.72
CA ALA A 178 0.21 16.39 -12.45
C ALA A 178 1.12 16.04 -11.26
N ASN A 179 1.05 16.85 -10.21
CA ASN A 179 1.70 16.63 -8.93
C ASN A 179 0.73 16.99 -7.80
N LEU A 180 1.11 16.67 -6.56
CA LEU A 180 0.36 16.93 -5.35
C LEU A 180 1.03 18.05 -4.55
N LEU A 181 0.22 19.06 -4.19
CA LEU A 181 0.61 20.11 -3.25
C LEU A 181 -0.29 20.03 -2.01
N GLU A 182 0.26 20.23 -0.83
CA GLU A 182 -0.53 20.24 0.41
C GLU A 182 -1.59 21.34 0.37
N ASP A 183 -2.82 20.98 0.73
CA ASP A 183 -3.98 21.86 0.80
C ASP A 183 -4.95 21.28 1.83
N GLU A 184 -5.04 21.87 3.03
CA GLU A 184 -5.78 21.31 4.17
C GLU A 184 -7.25 20.96 3.84
N ASN A 185 -7.87 21.71 2.92
CA ASN A 185 -9.25 21.49 2.51
C ASN A 185 -9.37 20.75 1.17
N GLY A 186 -8.23 20.45 0.55
CA GLY A 186 -8.16 19.80 -0.75
C GLY A 186 -8.52 18.33 -0.70
N ILE A 187 -9.16 17.87 -1.77
CA ILE A 187 -9.49 16.46 -2.00
C ILE A 187 -8.94 16.06 -3.36
N ILE A 188 -8.35 14.87 -3.42
CA ILE A 188 -7.88 14.24 -4.66
C ILE A 188 -8.66 12.97 -4.88
N CYS A 189 -9.41 12.92 -5.97
CA CYS A 189 -10.12 11.73 -6.41
C CYS A 189 -9.17 10.82 -7.19
N GLY A 190 -9.39 9.52 -7.08
CA GLY A 190 -8.58 8.54 -7.78
C GLY A 190 -9.11 7.12 -7.61
N TYR A 191 -8.22 6.17 -7.79
CA TYR A 191 -8.51 4.75 -7.60
C TYR A 191 -7.46 4.13 -6.70
N LEU A 192 -7.94 3.35 -5.74
CA LEU A 192 -7.10 2.45 -4.95
C LEU A 192 -7.00 1.12 -5.68
N GLN A 193 -5.81 0.83 -6.18
CA GLN A 193 -5.49 -0.35 -6.97
C GLN A 193 -4.65 -1.29 -6.12
N LYS A 194 -5.08 -2.55 -6.00
CA LYS A 194 -4.25 -3.60 -5.42
C LYS A 194 -3.43 -4.22 -6.55
N VAL A 195 -2.12 -4.07 -6.48
CA VAL A 195 -1.17 -4.50 -7.51
C VAL A 195 -0.02 -5.25 -6.87
N PHE A 196 0.81 -5.89 -7.68
CA PHE A 196 2.08 -6.44 -7.19
C PHE A 196 3.13 -5.34 -7.07
N LEU A 197 4.03 -5.47 -6.10
CA LEU A 197 5.12 -4.52 -5.90
C LEU A 197 6.03 -4.42 -7.14
N HIS A 198 6.28 -5.53 -7.83
CA HIS A 198 7.08 -5.53 -9.05
C HIS A 198 6.41 -4.73 -10.18
N THR A 199 5.08 -4.63 -10.19
CA THR A 199 4.34 -3.79 -11.13
C THR A 199 4.65 -2.31 -10.92
N LEU A 200 4.75 -1.86 -9.66
CA LEU A 200 5.20 -0.50 -9.35
C LEU A 200 6.67 -0.28 -9.75
N ASN A 201 7.53 -1.28 -9.58
CA ASN A 201 8.93 -1.17 -10.04
C ASN A 201 9.03 -1.04 -11.57
N SER A 202 8.07 -1.56 -12.34
CA SER A 202 7.96 -1.33 -13.78
C SER A 202 7.48 0.09 -14.09
N LEU A 203 6.49 0.60 -13.33
CA LEU A 203 6.05 1.99 -13.44
C LEU A 203 7.19 2.98 -13.14
N ASP A 204 8.01 2.72 -12.12
CA ASP A 204 9.19 3.55 -11.79
C ASP A 204 10.12 3.73 -13.01
N LYS A 205 10.25 2.69 -13.87
CA LYS A 205 11.03 2.77 -15.12
C LYS A 205 10.30 3.55 -16.20
N ALA A 206 8.97 3.37 -16.30
CA ALA A 206 8.12 4.03 -17.30
C ALA A 206 7.97 5.54 -17.07
N GLU A 207 8.05 6.01 -15.81
CA GLU A 207 8.06 7.45 -15.47
C GLU A 207 9.34 8.18 -15.93
N GLN A 208 10.28 7.49 -16.59
CA GLN A 208 11.51 8.04 -17.18
C GLN A 208 12.26 9.02 -16.26
N HIS A 209 12.61 8.48 -15.10
CA HIS A 209 13.58 8.91 -14.09
C HIS A 209 12.93 9.16 -12.73
N LEU A 210 13.40 8.39 -11.73
CA LEU A 210 13.33 8.64 -10.28
C LEU A 210 13.81 10.06 -9.85
N ILE A 211 14.18 10.91 -10.82
CA ILE A 211 14.47 12.33 -10.66
C ILE A 211 13.17 13.15 -10.50
N LYS A 212 12.08 12.76 -11.18
CA LYS A 212 10.85 13.57 -11.21
C LYS A 212 9.86 13.18 -10.13
N TYR A 213 9.61 11.89 -9.93
CA TYR A 213 8.69 11.41 -8.90
C TYR A 213 9.37 10.38 -8.00
N ILE A 214 8.97 10.40 -6.74
CA ILE A 214 9.25 9.37 -5.75
C ILE A 214 7.93 8.72 -5.31
N ARG A 215 7.99 7.45 -4.91
CA ARG A 215 6.86 6.80 -4.24
C ARG A 215 6.82 7.25 -2.78
N GLU A 216 5.70 7.81 -2.36
CA GLU A 216 5.41 8.04 -0.95
C GLU A 216 4.13 7.31 -0.57
N VAL A 217 4.04 6.92 0.70
CA VAL A 217 2.83 6.35 1.25
C VAL A 217 1.88 7.49 1.60
N VAL A 218 0.63 7.36 1.20
CA VAL A 218 -0.45 8.29 1.45
C VAL A 218 -1.61 7.57 2.12
N LYS A 219 -2.37 8.32 2.91
CA LYS A 219 -3.60 7.87 3.53
C LYS A 219 -4.78 8.18 2.59
N VAL A 220 -5.53 7.16 2.21
CA VAL A 220 -6.67 7.28 1.30
C VAL A 220 -7.91 6.63 1.88
N TYR A 221 -9.07 7.00 1.36
CA TYR A 221 -10.37 6.57 1.85
C TYR A 221 -11.22 6.02 0.70
N ASP A 222 -11.92 4.92 0.91
CA ASP A 222 -12.98 4.50 -0.01
C ASP A 222 -14.23 5.39 0.14
N ARG A 223 -15.25 5.12 -0.68
CA ARG A 223 -16.55 5.82 -0.65
C ARG A 223 -17.27 5.73 0.70
N ASN A 224 -17.00 4.72 1.51
CA ASN A 224 -17.59 4.53 2.83
C ASN A 224 -16.74 5.18 3.93
N GLY A 225 -15.67 5.88 3.58
CA GLY A 225 -14.74 6.50 4.53
C GLY A 225 -13.80 5.51 5.21
N LYS A 226 -13.68 4.28 4.72
CA LYS A 226 -12.71 3.30 5.25
C LYS A 226 -11.30 3.67 4.80
N GLU A 227 -10.38 3.69 5.75
CA GLU A 227 -8.99 4.13 5.57
C GLU A 227 -8.07 3.03 5.03
N TYR A 228 -7.16 3.40 4.13
CA TYR A 228 -6.10 2.56 3.57
C TYR A 228 -4.79 3.34 3.49
N PHE A 229 -3.68 2.61 3.46
CA PHE A 229 -2.35 3.15 3.18
C PHE A 229 -1.88 2.64 1.82
N ALA A 230 -1.50 3.56 0.94
CA ALA A 230 -1.19 3.27 -0.45
C ALA A 230 0.03 4.05 -0.91
N TYR A 231 0.82 3.48 -1.83
CA TYR A 231 1.82 4.26 -2.55
C TYR A 231 1.14 5.22 -3.52
N ALA A 232 1.64 6.44 -3.61
CA ALA A 232 1.36 7.40 -4.67
C ALA A 232 2.67 8.01 -5.17
N TYR A 233 2.69 8.42 -6.43
CA TYR A 233 3.83 9.13 -6.99
C TYR A 233 3.71 10.62 -6.68
N VAL A 234 4.72 11.19 -6.03
CA VAL A 234 4.78 12.62 -5.69
C VAL A 234 6.12 13.22 -6.15
N SER A 235 6.11 14.47 -6.56
CA SER A 235 7.30 15.20 -6.99
C SER A 235 7.69 16.25 -5.96
N SER A 236 9.00 16.40 -5.76
CA SER A 236 9.58 17.48 -4.95
C SER A 236 9.60 18.83 -5.66
N HIS A 237 9.21 18.89 -6.96
CA HIS A 237 9.10 20.15 -7.69
C HIS A 237 8.02 21.03 -7.05
N LYS A 238 8.43 22.19 -6.55
CA LYS A 238 7.56 23.19 -5.92
C LYS A 238 7.37 24.45 -6.77
N ASP A 239 7.92 24.44 -7.99
CA ASP A 239 7.84 25.57 -8.92
C ASP A 239 6.39 25.90 -9.32
N ASP A 240 6.23 27.09 -9.88
CA ASP A 240 4.95 27.71 -10.21
C ASP A 240 4.03 26.81 -11.05
N ARG A 241 2.72 27.00 -10.88
CA ARG A 241 1.70 26.28 -11.64
C ARG A 241 1.81 26.67 -13.10
N GLU A 242 1.87 25.67 -13.96
CA GLU A 242 1.94 25.86 -15.39
C GLU A 242 0.74 25.23 -16.09
N LYS A 243 0.54 25.59 -17.37
CA LYS A 243 -0.60 25.10 -18.13
C LYS A 243 -0.30 23.72 -18.76
N PRO A 244 -0.97 22.62 -18.36
CA PRO A 244 -0.87 21.34 -19.04
C PRO A 244 -1.59 21.39 -20.41
N SER A 245 -1.32 20.42 -21.29
CA SER A 245 -2.09 20.29 -22.53
C SER A 245 -3.55 19.90 -22.25
N GLU A 246 -4.48 20.40 -23.09
CA GLU A 246 -5.90 20.03 -23.01
C GLU A 246 -6.11 18.51 -23.23
N GLU A 247 -5.25 17.88 -24.03
CA GLU A 247 -5.27 16.43 -24.22
C GLU A 247 -5.00 15.69 -22.90
N TYR A 248 -4.00 16.13 -22.13
CA TYR A 248 -3.65 15.53 -20.85
C TYR A 248 -4.75 15.74 -19.81
N LEU A 249 -5.31 16.94 -19.72
CA LEU A 249 -6.47 17.21 -18.85
C LEU A 249 -7.66 16.33 -19.21
N LYS A 250 -7.94 16.15 -20.51
CA LYS A 250 -9.01 15.26 -20.99
C LYS A 250 -8.76 13.82 -20.54
N MET A 251 -7.53 13.32 -20.64
CA MET A 251 -7.18 11.96 -20.19
C MET A 251 -7.44 11.74 -18.70
N ILE A 252 -7.08 12.70 -17.85
CA ILE A 252 -7.33 12.64 -16.39
C ILE A 252 -8.84 12.65 -16.13
N ARG A 253 -9.58 13.56 -16.76
CA ARG A 253 -11.04 13.67 -16.61
C ARG A 253 -11.74 12.38 -17.02
N GLU A 254 -11.38 11.81 -18.17
CA GLU A 254 -11.93 10.53 -18.65
C GLU A 254 -11.63 9.37 -17.69
N GLY A 255 -10.40 9.30 -17.14
CA GLY A 255 -10.02 8.27 -16.17
C GLY A 255 -10.82 8.37 -14.87
N LEU A 256 -10.99 9.57 -14.33
CA LEU A 256 -11.79 9.80 -13.12
C LEU A 256 -13.28 9.49 -13.32
N MET A 257 -13.85 9.85 -14.48
CA MET A 257 -15.28 9.62 -14.78
C MET A 257 -15.71 8.15 -14.75
N ARG A 258 -14.80 7.19 -15.03
CA ARG A 258 -15.13 5.75 -15.14
C ARG A 258 -15.79 5.17 -13.90
N GLY A 259 -15.35 5.57 -12.72
CA GLY A 259 -15.83 5.06 -11.44
C GLY A 259 -16.34 6.15 -10.49
N TRP A 260 -16.07 7.43 -10.75
CA TRP A 260 -16.63 8.53 -9.96
C TRP A 260 -17.85 9.20 -10.59
N GLY A 261 -18.00 9.16 -11.92
CA GLY A 261 -18.94 10.06 -12.59
C GLY A 261 -18.72 11.51 -12.12
N ASN A 262 -19.79 12.16 -11.65
CA ASN A 262 -19.73 13.53 -11.12
C ASN A 262 -19.63 13.60 -9.58
N GLU A 263 -19.44 12.48 -8.90
CA GLU A 263 -19.54 12.40 -7.42
C GLU A 263 -18.28 12.91 -6.71
N CYS A 264 -17.13 13.01 -7.40
CA CYS A 264 -15.88 13.49 -6.84
C CYS A 264 -15.13 14.34 -7.86
N VAL A 265 -14.67 15.52 -7.43
CA VAL A 265 -13.88 16.45 -8.23
C VAL A 265 -12.58 16.75 -7.49
N SER A 266 -11.43 16.42 -8.10
CA SER A 266 -10.13 16.72 -7.52
C SER A 266 -9.92 18.24 -7.45
N THR A 267 -9.60 18.75 -6.27
CA THR A 267 -9.20 20.15 -6.06
C THR A 267 -8.02 20.48 -6.97
N GLY A 268 -8.08 21.58 -7.72
CA GLY A 268 -7.02 21.99 -8.64
C GLY A 268 -7.13 21.48 -10.07
N LEU A 269 -8.00 20.50 -10.37
CA LEU A 269 -8.13 19.92 -11.73
C LEU A 269 -8.74 20.91 -12.75
N TYR A 270 -9.56 21.84 -12.28
CA TYR A 270 -10.28 22.82 -13.11
C TYR A 270 -9.85 24.26 -12.82
N ASP A 271 -8.81 24.46 -12.02
CA ASP A 271 -8.27 25.79 -11.79
C ASP A 271 -7.73 26.36 -13.10
N GLU A 272 -8.01 27.63 -13.38
CA GLU A 272 -7.37 28.32 -14.49
C GLU A 272 -5.88 28.49 -14.18
N ALA A 273 -5.01 28.19 -15.16
CA ALA A 273 -3.57 28.40 -15.02
C ALA A 273 -3.29 29.91 -14.85
N GLY A 274 -2.63 30.29 -13.75
CA GLY A 274 -2.08 31.64 -13.57
C GLY A 274 -2.75 32.56 -12.54
N ILE A 275 -3.31 32.06 -11.43
CA ILE A 275 -3.64 32.93 -10.28
C ILE A 275 -3.17 32.31 -8.96
N SER A 276 -1.98 32.71 -8.53
CA SER A 276 -1.68 33.11 -7.16
C SER A 276 -0.52 34.10 -7.19
#